data_AF-A0AB39TN69-F1
#
_entry.id   AF-A0AB39TN69-F1
#
_cell.length_a   1.000
_cell.length_b   1.000
_cell.length_c   1.000
_cell.angle_alpha   90.00
_cell.angle_beta   90.00
_cell.angle_gamma   90.00
#
_symmetry.space_group_name_H-M   'P 1'
#
loop_
_entity.id
_entity.type
_entity.pdbx_description
1 polymer ?
#
loop_
_entity_poly.entity_id
_entity_poly.type
_entity_poly.pdbx_seq_one_letter_code
_entity_poly.pdbx_strand_id
1 'polypeptide(L)'
;MTPTLPLILSEEPVPRGLSGPVKALKPSAAAVYASYDGQLAWFQGRPLSWSQQFMSKYRTRYEVDLSDHRRKAHLKSWPLPSQDQAHCFDAVVDVGFRVHDPVEVVRRNVTDALVVVYGHIAAVLRVIARGYSIHQADLAELRMNHECAREMMLPEGITIYRCVVDLRLDEAARTYIENLTKADRDRQLAEAAQRFAEGAAHGKQVIDGIELEGRLARERREQAVRLELQEERRRLLGEGDLDVNRLITLFMLEHPDRADEAVEMRTKWEAALTARQEQFDERSVEVFRFMVQSKLIQPADVEVIRQQALNRVQGATLPGGTGSALPPVRWGGPAASSGRTAVPPPVIGPAPGAVPPGAAQSGAGVHSPLVGTVVTNGPGDLASGGGPVTGVLPIYLLIDESAAVAGCLPGLNNALRGLHSALLTPPESAAGLRLAVLGAAGETVLHLPLAAVEWTTVMPELTVRAGARHDLALERLRALVAQDLARLKTEHPVVHRPVLFVLFGGPCEEDPARWREALRALTDPVANPGHPTIIAVGIGRADETEIRTVAHLPELAFLAEPGLDLPTAAERFASLLRDSVLYLGRGLAGGRLDLFIECPPGLRRLGGAR
;
A
#
# COMPACT_ATOMS: atom_id res chain seq x y z
N MET A 1 -20.14 -32.73 -40.81
CA MET A 1 -21.58 -32.48 -41.00
C MET A 1 -22.29 -32.93 -39.75
N THR A 2 -23.25 -32.17 -39.22
CA THR A 2 -24.05 -32.59 -38.05
C THR A 2 -25.01 -33.71 -38.47
N PRO A 3 -25.19 -34.79 -37.68
CA PRO A 3 -26.14 -35.84 -38.03
C PRO A 3 -27.57 -35.33 -37.92
N THR A 4 -28.26 -35.21 -39.05
CA THR A 4 -29.67 -34.77 -39.16
C THR A 4 -30.60 -35.63 -38.32
N LEU A 5 -31.57 -35.04 -37.60
CA LEU A 5 -32.54 -35.78 -36.80
C LEU A 5 -33.97 -35.59 -37.34
N PRO A 6 -34.47 -36.52 -38.19
CA PRO A 6 -35.82 -36.45 -38.72
C PRO A 6 -36.85 -36.77 -37.63
N LEU A 7 -37.75 -35.81 -37.36
CA LEU A 7 -38.89 -36.01 -36.45
C LEU A 7 -40.04 -36.78 -37.13
N ILE A 8 -40.19 -36.65 -38.44
CA ILE A 8 -41.15 -37.39 -39.24
C ILE A 8 -40.50 -38.71 -39.64
N LEU A 9 -40.94 -39.80 -39.00
CA LEU A 9 -40.39 -41.16 -39.14
C LEU A 9 -40.95 -41.91 -40.35
N SER A 10 -42.20 -41.63 -40.73
CA SER A 10 -42.82 -42.13 -41.96
C SER A 10 -44.00 -41.24 -42.39
N GLU A 11 -44.24 -41.22 -43.70
CA GLU A 11 -45.47 -40.73 -44.32
C GLU A 11 -46.12 -41.93 -45.05
N GLU A 12 -47.33 -42.30 -44.67
CA GLU A 12 -48.06 -43.43 -45.24
C GLU A 12 -49.51 -43.05 -45.57
N PRO A 13 -50.08 -43.50 -46.70
CA PRO A 13 -51.51 -43.29 -47.00
C PRO A 13 -52.38 -44.09 -46.02
N VAL A 14 -53.49 -43.50 -45.56
CA VAL A 14 -54.46 -44.16 -44.67
C VAL A 14 -55.15 -45.30 -45.44
N PRO A 15 -55.06 -46.57 -45.00
CA PRO A 15 -55.68 -47.70 -45.69
C PRO A 15 -57.20 -47.62 -45.62
N ARG A 16 -57.87 -47.91 -46.75
CA ARG A 16 -59.34 -47.82 -46.90
C ARG A 16 -60.00 -49.15 -47.28
N GLY A 17 -59.30 -50.28 -47.13
CA GLY A 17 -59.80 -51.63 -47.42
C GLY A 17 -59.87 -52.54 -46.19
N LEU A 18 -60.22 -53.81 -46.41
CA LEU A 18 -60.15 -54.90 -45.42
C LEU A 18 -58.71 -55.39 -45.14
N SER A 19 -57.71 -54.55 -45.42
CA SER A 19 -56.30 -54.92 -45.54
C SER A 19 -55.52 -54.75 -44.23
N GLY A 20 -55.64 -55.76 -43.35
CA GLY A 20 -54.71 -56.01 -42.24
C GLY A 20 -54.92 -55.20 -40.96
N PRO A 21 -54.28 -55.61 -39.85
CA PRO A 21 -54.29 -54.86 -38.60
C PRO A 21 -53.53 -53.54 -38.75
N VAL A 22 -54.00 -52.49 -38.06
CA VAL A 22 -53.33 -51.19 -38.05
C VAL A 22 -51.92 -51.36 -37.48
N LYS A 23 -50.90 -51.00 -38.27
CA LYS A 23 -49.47 -51.04 -37.91
C LYS A 23 -49.27 -50.43 -36.51
N ALA A 24 -48.83 -51.25 -35.56
CA ALA A 24 -48.73 -50.85 -34.16
C ALA A 24 -47.74 -49.68 -34.01
N LEU A 25 -48.19 -48.61 -33.34
CA LEU A 25 -47.35 -47.47 -33.01
C LEU A 25 -46.23 -47.90 -32.05
N LYS A 26 -45.02 -47.40 -32.27
CA LYS A 26 -43.96 -47.47 -31.27
C LYS A 26 -44.41 -46.67 -30.03
N PRO A 27 -44.07 -47.11 -28.80
CA PRO A 27 -44.50 -46.41 -27.58
C PRO A 27 -44.09 -44.93 -27.49
N SER A 28 -43.05 -44.52 -28.22
CA SER A 28 -42.57 -43.14 -28.29
C SER A 28 -42.97 -42.38 -29.58
N ALA A 29 -43.88 -42.90 -30.39
CA ALA A 29 -44.31 -42.27 -31.64
C ALA A 29 -45.80 -41.88 -31.63
N ALA A 30 -46.13 -40.73 -32.23
CA ALA A 30 -47.49 -40.26 -32.44
C ALA A 30 -47.93 -40.42 -33.90
N ALA A 31 -49.16 -40.89 -34.12
CA ALA A 31 -49.82 -40.77 -35.42
C ALA A 31 -50.56 -39.43 -35.53
N VAL A 32 -50.18 -38.61 -36.51
CA VAL A 32 -50.90 -37.41 -36.94
C VAL A 32 -51.57 -37.70 -38.27
N TYR A 33 -52.85 -37.32 -38.40
CA TYR A 33 -53.66 -37.61 -39.58
C TYR A 33 -53.98 -36.31 -40.32
N ALA A 34 -53.69 -36.28 -41.62
CA ALA A 34 -53.98 -35.15 -42.50
C ALA A 34 -55.16 -35.47 -43.44
N SER A 35 -56.08 -34.53 -43.59
CA SER A 35 -57.20 -34.61 -44.53
C SER A 35 -56.92 -33.90 -45.84
N TYR A 36 -57.75 -34.14 -46.85
CA TYR A 36 -57.61 -33.50 -48.17
C TYR A 36 -57.80 -31.98 -48.12
N ASP A 37 -58.59 -31.50 -47.17
CA ASP A 37 -58.78 -30.09 -46.81
C ASP A 37 -57.65 -29.51 -45.92
N GLY A 38 -56.52 -30.21 -45.78
CA GLY A 38 -55.34 -29.75 -45.04
C GLY A 38 -55.50 -29.72 -43.52
N GLN A 39 -56.63 -30.16 -42.98
CA GLN A 39 -56.85 -30.22 -41.53
C GLN A 39 -56.08 -31.41 -40.93
N LEU A 40 -55.32 -31.12 -39.88
CA LEU A 40 -54.52 -32.08 -39.14
C LEU A 40 -55.22 -32.45 -37.82
N ALA A 41 -55.17 -33.72 -37.44
CA ALA A 41 -55.69 -34.21 -36.17
C ALA A 41 -54.74 -35.21 -35.50
N TRP A 42 -54.63 -35.10 -34.18
CA TRP A 42 -53.87 -36.00 -33.31
C TRP A 42 -54.78 -36.52 -32.20
N PHE A 43 -54.79 -37.83 -31.97
CA PHE A 43 -55.74 -38.52 -31.08
C PHE A 43 -55.05 -39.15 -29.85
N GLN A 44 -54.14 -38.39 -29.22
CA GLN A 44 -53.48 -38.72 -27.94
C GLN A 44 -53.03 -40.19 -27.82
N GLY A 45 -52.24 -40.64 -28.80
CA GLY A 45 -51.62 -41.98 -28.80
C GLY A 45 -52.52 -43.14 -29.22
N ARG A 46 -53.85 -42.95 -29.38
CA ARG A 46 -54.73 -43.99 -29.94
C ARG A 46 -54.81 -43.84 -31.47
N PRO A 47 -54.44 -44.86 -32.26
CA PRO A 47 -54.71 -44.84 -33.69
C PRO A 47 -56.23 -44.93 -33.93
N LEU A 48 -56.71 -44.34 -35.03
CA LEU A 48 -58.11 -44.46 -35.46
C LEU A 48 -58.45 -45.95 -35.65
N SER A 49 -59.60 -46.39 -35.11
CA SER A 49 -60.09 -47.75 -35.34
C SER A 49 -60.41 -47.97 -36.83
N TRP A 50 -60.36 -49.20 -37.33
CA TRP A 50 -60.61 -49.52 -38.75
C TRP A 50 -61.94 -48.92 -39.28
N SER A 51 -63.03 -49.03 -38.50
CA SER A 51 -64.32 -48.42 -38.83
C SER A 51 -64.30 -46.89 -38.87
N GLN A 52 -63.46 -46.26 -38.04
CA GLN A 52 -63.25 -44.81 -38.03
C GLN A 52 -62.34 -44.36 -39.19
N GLN A 53 -61.30 -45.13 -39.53
CA GLN A 53 -60.42 -44.85 -40.67
C GLN A 53 -61.23 -44.81 -41.97
N PHE A 54 -62.05 -45.85 -42.20
CA PHE A 54 -62.91 -45.97 -43.38
C PHE A 54 -63.92 -44.81 -43.52
N MET A 55 -64.52 -44.39 -42.40
CA MET A 55 -65.47 -43.26 -42.33
C MET A 55 -64.81 -41.88 -42.32
N SER A 56 -63.47 -41.78 -42.24
CA SER A 56 -62.78 -40.50 -42.02
C SER A 56 -62.46 -39.71 -43.29
N LYS A 57 -62.38 -38.38 -43.15
CA LYS A 57 -61.87 -37.47 -44.17
C LYS A 57 -60.33 -37.48 -44.32
N TYR A 58 -59.62 -38.19 -43.43
CA TYR A 58 -58.16 -38.26 -43.44
C TYR A 58 -57.65 -39.15 -44.59
N ARG A 59 -56.49 -38.80 -45.14
CA ARG A 59 -55.86 -39.48 -46.30
C ARG A 59 -54.39 -39.83 -46.08
N THR A 60 -53.64 -39.01 -45.36
CA THR A 60 -52.22 -39.25 -45.05
C THR A 60 -52.04 -39.41 -43.54
N ARG A 61 -51.15 -40.33 -43.14
CA ARG A 61 -50.74 -40.59 -41.77
C ARG A 61 -49.24 -40.33 -41.65
N TYR A 62 -48.88 -39.44 -40.74
CA TYR A 62 -47.49 -39.15 -40.38
C TYR A 62 -47.19 -39.82 -39.03
N GLU A 63 -46.09 -40.56 -38.94
CA GLU A 63 -45.56 -41.07 -37.67
C GLU A 63 -44.48 -40.08 -37.18
N VAL A 64 -44.73 -39.38 -36.07
CA VAL A 64 -43.83 -38.36 -35.49
C VAL A 64 -43.16 -38.92 -34.23
N ASP A 65 -41.85 -38.72 -34.06
CA ASP A 65 -41.13 -39.09 -32.84
C ASP A 65 -41.45 -38.11 -31.69
N LEU A 66 -41.82 -38.65 -30.52
CA LEU A 66 -42.02 -37.92 -29.27
C LEU A 66 -40.90 -38.18 -28.24
N SER A 67 -39.87 -38.95 -28.60
CA SER A 67 -38.80 -39.32 -27.68
C SER A 67 -38.01 -38.10 -27.19
N ASP A 68 -37.56 -38.14 -25.92
CA ASP A 68 -36.58 -37.18 -25.42
C ASP A 68 -35.25 -37.34 -26.18
N HIS A 69 -34.78 -36.26 -26.79
CA HIS A 69 -33.57 -36.22 -27.61
C HIS A 69 -32.51 -35.30 -26.99
N ARG A 70 -31.32 -35.84 -26.71
CA ARG A 70 -30.16 -35.05 -26.24
C ARG A 70 -29.02 -35.06 -27.25
N ARG A 71 -28.44 -33.90 -27.57
CA ARG A 71 -27.33 -33.73 -28.51
C ARG A 71 -26.39 -32.59 -28.08
N LYS A 72 -25.08 -32.86 -27.99
CA LYS A 72 -24.02 -31.83 -27.85
C LYS A 72 -23.46 -31.47 -29.23
N ALA A 73 -23.34 -30.18 -29.54
CA ALA A 73 -22.81 -29.67 -30.81
C ALA A 73 -21.98 -28.38 -30.61
N HIS A 74 -21.10 -28.08 -31.57
CA HIS A 74 -20.35 -26.83 -31.62
C HIS A 74 -21.04 -25.88 -32.61
N LEU A 75 -21.32 -24.63 -32.20
CA LEU A 75 -22.06 -23.64 -33.00
C LEU A 75 -21.19 -22.92 -34.05
N LYS A 76 -20.18 -23.58 -34.63
CA LYS A 76 -19.23 -22.96 -35.57
C LYS A 76 -19.87 -22.34 -36.83
N SER A 77 -21.08 -22.78 -37.20
CA SER A 77 -21.85 -22.21 -38.31
C SER A 77 -22.62 -20.92 -37.94
N TRP A 78 -22.67 -20.57 -36.66
CA TRP A 78 -23.37 -19.40 -36.12
C TRP A 78 -22.45 -18.63 -35.16
N PRO A 79 -21.48 -17.85 -35.68
CA PRO A 79 -20.52 -17.13 -34.83
C PRO A 79 -21.23 -16.18 -33.86
N LEU A 80 -20.74 -16.14 -32.61
CA LEU A 80 -21.26 -15.27 -31.55
C LEU A 80 -20.31 -14.07 -31.37
N PRO A 81 -20.58 -12.90 -31.98
CA PRO A 81 -19.70 -11.74 -31.89
C PRO A 81 -19.69 -11.16 -30.47
N SER A 82 -18.52 -10.72 -29.99
CA SER A 82 -18.40 -9.93 -28.76
C SER A 82 -18.94 -8.50 -28.96
N GLN A 83 -19.04 -7.77 -27.86
CA GLN A 83 -19.31 -6.33 -27.82
C GLN A 83 -18.42 -5.52 -28.77
N ASP A 84 -17.14 -5.91 -28.87
CA ASP A 84 -16.10 -5.25 -29.66
C ASP A 84 -16.25 -5.48 -31.17
N GLN A 85 -17.07 -6.47 -31.57
CA GLN A 85 -17.34 -6.94 -32.94
C GLN A 85 -16.13 -7.45 -33.75
N ALA A 86 -14.90 -7.15 -33.34
CA ALA A 86 -13.65 -7.66 -33.92
C ALA A 86 -13.38 -9.14 -33.58
N HIS A 87 -14.05 -9.69 -32.58
CA HIS A 87 -13.84 -11.05 -32.08
C HIS A 87 -15.17 -11.80 -31.92
N CYS A 88 -15.07 -13.13 -31.85
CA CYS A 88 -16.19 -14.03 -31.61
C CYS A 88 -15.88 -15.03 -30.49
N PHE A 89 -16.93 -15.60 -29.92
CA PHE A 89 -16.87 -16.78 -29.05
C PHE A 89 -17.25 -18.04 -29.85
N ASP A 90 -16.55 -19.15 -29.61
CA ASP A 90 -16.94 -20.50 -30.04
C ASP A 90 -17.72 -21.16 -28.90
N ALA A 91 -18.99 -21.52 -29.15
CA ALA A 91 -19.88 -22.08 -28.14
C ALA A 91 -20.16 -23.57 -28.41
N VAL A 92 -20.04 -24.38 -27.37
CA VAL A 92 -20.43 -25.78 -27.38
C VAL A 92 -21.68 -25.95 -26.53
N VAL A 93 -22.76 -26.46 -27.11
CA VAL A 93 -24.07 -26.52 -26.46
C VAL A 93 -24.56 -27.96 -26.37
N ASP A 94 -24.93 -28.38 -25.16
CA ASP A 94 -25.60 -29.66 -24.85
C ASP A 94 -27.09 -29.41 -24.62
N VAL A 95 -27.91 -29.83 -25.60
CA VAL A 95 -29.35 -29.56 -25.65
C VAL A 95 -30.14 -30.84 -25.48
N GLY A 96 -31.15 -30.80 -24.59
CA GLY A 96 -32.22 -31.78 -24.47
C GLY A 96 -33.54 -31.17 -24.95
N PHE A 97 -34.20 -31.79 -25.92
CA PHE A 97 -35.49 -31.37 -26.46
C PHE A 97 -36.42 -32.56 -26.76
N ARG A 98 -37.73 -32.27 -26.83
CA ARG A 98 -38.80 -33.24 -27.12
C ARG A 98 -39.92 -32.57 -27.91
N VAL A 99 -40.72 -33.34 -28.65
CA VAL A 99 -41.93 -32.81 -29.31
C VAL A 99 -43.08 -32.74 -28.30
N HIS A 100 -43.67 -31.56 -28.11
CA HIS A 100 -44.88 -31.37 -27.29
C HIS A 100 -46.16 -31.32 -28.13
N ASP A 101 -46.10 -30.81 -29.36
CA ASP A 101 -47.21 -30.83 -30.30
C ASP A 101 -46.76 -31.39 -31.67
N PRO A 102 -47.07 -32.66 -31.98
CA PRO A 102 -46.72 -33.26 -33.26
C PRO A 102 -47.55 -32.69 -34.43
N VAL A 103 -48.63 -31.94 -34.18
CA VAL A 103 -49.44 -31.29 -35.21
C VAL A 103 -48.69 -30.11 -35.83
N GLU A 104 -48.01 -29.27 -35.04
CA GLU A 104 -47.19 -28.17 -35.57
C GLU A 104 -45.96 -28.67 -36.33
N VAL A 105 -45.31 -29.74 -35.84
CA VAL A 105 -44.17 -30.39 -36.51
C VAL A 105 -44.54 -30.82 -37.94
N VAL A 106 -45.72 -31.42 -38.13
CA VAL A 106 -46.24 -31.81 -39.44
C VAL A 106 -46.72 -30.60 -40.24
N ARG A 107 -47.43 -29.64 -39.61
CA ARG A 107 -47.94 -28.41 -40.28
C ARG A 107 -46.83 -27.58 -40.91
N ARG A 108 -45.68 -27.50 -40.25
CA ARG A 108 -44.49 -26.75 -40.70
C ARG A 108 -43.49 -27.60 -41.47
N ASN A 109 -43.76 -28.90 -41.65
CA ASN A 109 -42.88 -29.87 -42.29
C ASN A 109 -41.44 -29.84 -41.74
N VAL A 110 -41.29 -29.99 -40.43
CA VAL A 110 -39.97 -29.92 -39.77
C VAL A 110 -39.18 -31.21 -39.99
N THR A 111 -38.41 -31.25 -41.09
CA THR A 111 -37.64 -32.43 -41.52
C THR A 111 -36.35 -32.68 -40.73
N ASP A 112 -35.81 -31.69 -40.02
CA ASP A 112 -34.68 -31.84 -39.08
C ASP A 112 -34.87 -30.94 -37.86
N ALA A 113 -34.98 -31.55 -36.68
CA ALA A 113 -35.13 -30.82 -35.43
C ALA A 113 -33.93 -29.91 -35.12
N LEU A 114 -32.73 -30.34 -35.50
CA LEU A 114 -31.49 -29.70 -35.04
C LEU A 114 -31.28 -28.34 -35.68
N VAL A 115 -31.73 -28.14 -36.93
CA VAL A 115 -31.67 -26.85 -37.60
C VAL A 115 -32.54 -25.81 -36.89
N VAL A 116 -33.76 -26.19 -36.49
CA VAL A 116 -34.69 -25.32 -35.74
C VAL A 116 -34.14 -25.03 -34.34
N VAL A 117 -33.77 -26.08 -33.59
CA VAL A 117 -33.32 -25.98 -32.19
C VAL A 117 -32.02 -25.18 -32.08
N TYR A 118 -30.99 -25.51 -32.86
CA TYR A 118 -29.73 -24.74 -32.83
C TYR A 118 -29.88 -23.35 -33.43
N GLY A 119 -30.74 -23.15 -34.43
CA GLY A 119 -31.05 -21.83 -34.98
C GLY A 119 -31.66 -20.88 -33.94
N HIS A 120 -32.64 -21.35 -33.17
CA HIS A 120 -33.27 -20.57 -32.10
C HIS A 120 -32.28 -20.28 -30.95
N ILE A 121 -31.56 -21.30 -30.47
CA ILE A 121 -30.56 -21.12 -29.41
C ILE A 121 -29.47 -20.15 -29.85
N ALA A 122 -28.91 -20.31 -31.05
CA ALA A 122 -27.90 -19.39 -31.58
C ALA A 122 -28.41 -17.95 -31.70
N ALA A 123 -29.68 -17.74 -32.05
CA ALA A 123 -30.28 -16.40 -32.06
C ALA A 123 -30.32 -15.76 -30.66
N VAL A 124 -30.74 -16.51 -29.63
CA VAL A 124 -30.76 -16.04 -28.23
C VAL A 124 -29.33 -15.75 -27.73
N LEU A 125 -28.41 -16.70 -27.89
CA LEU A 125 -27.01 -16.55 -27.46
C LEU A 125 -26.31 -15.39 -28.18
N ARG A 126 -26.63 -15.12 -29.45
CA ARG A 126 -26.07 -14.01 -30.25
C ARG A 126 -26.54 -12.64 -29.78
N VAL A 127 -27.72 -12.53 -29.15
CA VAL A 127 -28.14 -11.28 -28.48
C VAL A 127 -27.35 -11.07 -27.19
N ILE A 128 -27.16 -12.14 -26.40
CA ILE A 128 -26.42 -12.08 -25.12
C ILE A 128 -24.93 -11.78 -25.35
N ALA A 129 -24.27 -12.48 -26.28
CA ALA A 129 -22.83 -12.36 -26.55
C ALA A 129 -22.38 -10.92 -26.89
N ARG A 130 -23.24 -10.16 -27.57
CA ARG A 130 -22.99 -8.75 -27.94
C ARG A 130 -22.93 -7.79 -26.74
N GLY A 131 -23.39 -8.21 -25.57
CA GLY A 131 -23.31 -7.43 -24.33
C GLY A 131 -22.01 -7.62 -23.54
N TYR A 132 -21.08 -8.44 -24.01
CA TYR A 132 -19.84 -8.78 -23.28
C TYR A 132 -18.60 -8.67 -24.16
N SER A 133 -17.53 -8.12 -23.59
CA SER A 133 -16.20 -8.10 -24.19
C SER A 133 -15.49 -9.46 -24.07
N ILE A 134 -14.44 -9.67 -24.87
CA ILE A 134 -13.63 -10.92 -24.80
C ILE A 134 -13.04 -11.22 -23.42
N HIS A 135 -12.84 -10.20 -22.57
CA HIS A 135 -12.30 -10.34 -21.22
C HIS A 135 -13.36 -10.81 -20.19
N GLN A 136 -14.62 -10.95 -20.59
CA GLN A 136 -15.76 -11.27 -19.72
C GLN A 136 -16.44 -12.60 -20.11
N ALA A 137 -15.70 -13.52 -20.75
CA ALA A 137 -16.22 -14.81 -21.22
C ALA A 137 -16.97 -15.59 -20.13
N ASP A 138 -16.44 -15.66 -18.91
CA ASP A 138 -17.05 -16.38 -17.78
C ASP A 138 -18.41 -15.77 -17.37
N LEU A 139 -18.52 -14.45 -17.40
CA LEU A 139 -19.77 -13.72 -17.10
C LEU A 139 -20.79 -13.91 -18.23
N ALA A 140 -20.33 -13.93 -19.49
CA ALA A 140 -21.17 -14.24 -20.64
C ALA A 140 -21.71 -15.67 -20.57
N GLU A 141 -20.88 -16.67 -20.24
CA GLU A 141 -21.31 -18.06 -20.05
C GLU A 141 -22.36 -18.17 -18.94
N LEU A 142 -22.09 -17.58 -17.77
CA LEU A 142 -23.02 -17.61 -16.64
C LEU A 142 -24.35 -16.93 -16.98
N ARG A 143 -24.31 -15.80 -17.71
CA ARG A 143 -25.51 -15.11 -18.20
C ARG A 143 -26.31 -15.95 -19.20
N MET A 144 -25.62 -16.64 -20.12
CA MET A 144 -26.23 -17.53 -21.12
C MET A 144 -26.88 -18.75 -20.46
N ASN A 145 -26.15 -19.44 -19.58
CA ASN A 145 -26.67 -20.58 -18.84
C ASN A 145 -27.87 -20.20 -17.95
N HIS A 146 -27.92 -18.98 -17.40
CA HIS A 146 -29.07 -18.50 -16.64
C HIS A 146 -30.36 -18.36 -17.48
N GLU A 147 -30.29 -17.86 -18.73
CA GLU A 147 -31.48 -17.86 -19.61
C GLU A 147 -31.81 -19.29 -20.09
N CYS A 148 -30.79 -20.06 -20.47
CA CYS A 148 -30.94 -21.44 -20.95
C CYS A 148 -31.40 -22.45 -19.89
N ALA A 149 -31.47 -22.05 -18.61
CA ALA A 149 -32.01 -22.84 -17.51
C ALA A 149 -33.54 -22.95 -17.50
N ARG A 150 -34.24 -22.13 -18.31
CA ARG A 150 -35.72 -22.18 -18.45
C ARG A 150 -36.10 -23.13 -19.59
N GLU A 151 -37.20 -23.88 -19.44
CA GLU A 151 -37.75 -24.63 -20.58
C GLU A 151 -38.22 -23.63 -21.66
N MET A 152 -37.76 -23.83 -22.90
CA MET A 152 -38.12 -22.99 -24.05
C MET A 152 -39.08 -23.76 -24.95
N MET A 153 -40.31 -23.27 -25.09
CA MET A 153 -41.28 -23.82 -26.04
C MET A 153 -41.17 -23.10 -27.39
N LEU A 154 -40.75 -23.85 -28.41
CA LEU A 154 -40.67 -23.39 -29.80
C LEU A 154 -42.06 -23.46 -30.44
N PRO A 155 -42.47 -22.48 -31.27
CA PRO A 155 -43.77 -22.50 -31.95
C PRO A 155 -43.89 -23.65 -32.97
N GLU A 156 -42.78 -24.30 -33.33
CA GLU A 156 -42.71 -25.53 -34.14
C GLU A 156 -43.23 -26.80 -33.43
N GLY A 157 -43.74 -26.72 -32.20
CA GLY A 157 -44.23 -27.87 -31.44
C GLY A 157 -43.14 -28.62 -30.67
N ILE A 158 -41.97 -28.02 -30.48
CA ILE A 158 -40.79 -28.60 -29.80
C ILE A 158 -40.57 -27.87 -28.46
N THR A 159 -40.30 -28.59 -27.37
CA THR A 159 -39.84 -28.03 -26.10
C THR A 159 -38.38 -28.39 -25.87
N ILE A 160 -37.53 -27.38 -25.71
CA ILE A 160 -36.17 -27.53 -25.18
C ILE A 160 -36.29 -27.54 -23.65
N TYR A 161 -36.12 -28.71 -23.04
CA TYR A 161 -36.23 -28.90 -21.58
C TYR A 161 -34.87 -28.77 -20.86
N ARG A 162 -33.76 -28.74 -21.62
CA ARG A 162 -32.40 -28.52 -21.10
C ARG A 162 -31.55 -27.84 -22.17
N CYS A 163 -30.83 -26.79 -21.80
CA CYS A 163 -29.76 -26.24 -22.62
C CYS A 163 -28.61 -25.84 -21.69
N VAL A 164 -27.40 -26.35 -21.95
CA VAL A 164 -26.17 -25.97 -21.24
C VAL A 164 -25.14 -25.51 -22.26
N VAL A 165 -24.55 -24.35 -22.01
CA VAL A 165 -23.58 -23.66 -22.86
C VAL A 165 -22.20 -23.70 -22.19
N ASP A 166 -21.19 -24.04 -22.98
CA ASP A 166 -19.76 -24.10 -22.67
C ASP A 166 -19.11 -23.11 -23.67
N LEU A 167 -18.71 -21.93 -23.19
CA LEU A 167 -18.38 -20.76 -23.99
C LEU A 167 -16.86 -20.54 -24.00
N ARG A 168 -16.26 -20.50 -25.19
CA ARG A 168 -14.81 -20.46 -25.35
C ARG A 168 -14.42 -19.31 -26.26
N LEU A 169 -13.24 -18.72 -26.00
CA LEU A 169 -12.66 -17.71 -26.86
C LEU A 169 -12.20 -18.35 -28.18
N ASP A 170 -12.55 -17.72 -29.31
CA ASP A 170 -12.07 -18.10 -30.63
C ASP A 170 -10.53 -18.04 -30.70
N GLU A 171 -9.95 -18.77 -31.65
CA GLU A 171 -8.50 -18.90 -31.83
C GLU A 171 -7.80 -17.54 -31.98
N ALA A 172 -8.37 -16.63 -32.78
CA ALA A 172 -7.83 -15.27 -32.93
C ALA A 172 -7.88 -14.46 -31.62
N ALA A 173 -8.94 -14.61 -30.82
CA ALA A 173 -9.11 -13.91 -29.55
C ALA A 173 -8.17 -14.46 -28.46
N ARG A 174 -7.97 -15.80 -28.42
CA ARG A 174 -6.97 -16.44 -27.53
C ARG A 174 -5.57 -15.94 -27.85
N THR A 175 -5.15 -16.01 -29.12
CA THR A 175 -3.82 -15.54 -29.54
C THR A 175 -3.60 -14.05 -29.24
N TYR A 176 -4.63 -13.20 -29.36
CA TYR A 176 -4.56 -11.80 -28.95
C TYR A 176 -4.32 -11.64 -27.44
N ILE A 177 -5.11 -12.31 -26.60
CA ILE A 177 -4.98 -12.25 -25.14
C ILE A 177 -3.63 -12.85 -24.67
N GLU A 178 -3.18 -13.94 -25.27
CA GLU A 178 -1.88 -14.57 -25.00
C GLU A 178 -0.72 -13.61 -25.31
N ASN A 179 -0.76 -12.93 -26.47
CA ASN A 179 0.25 -11.93 -26.85
C ASN A 179 0.23 -10.70 -25.93
N LEU A 180 -0.95 -10.18 -25.57
CA LEU A 180 -1.08 -9.05 -24.64
C LEU A 180 -0.54 -9.39 -23.25
N THR A 181 -0.91 -10.57 -22.73
CA THR A 181 -0.43 -11.10 -21.45
C THR A 181 1.09 -11.30 -21.45
N LYS A 182 1.66 -11.76 -22.58
CA LYS A 182 3.10 -11.87 -22.74
C LYS A 182 3.78 -10.50 -22.73
N ALA A 183 3.28 -9.53 -23.50
CA ALA A 183 3.85 -8.20 -23.59
C ALA A 183 3.90 -7.48 -22.22
N ASP A 184 2.85 -7.60 -21.40
CA ASP A 184 2.85 -7.01 -20.06
C ASP A 184 3.80 -7.74 -19.09
N ARG A 185 3.92 -9.07 -19.18
CA ARG A 185 4.94 -9.82 -18.41
C ARG A 185 6.36 -9.43 -18.81
N ASP A 186 6.63 -9.32 -20.10
CA ASP A 186 7.94 -8.91 -20.62
C ASP A 186 8.28 -7.48 -20.15
N ARG A 187 7.28 -6.57 -20.08
CA ARG A 187 7.40 -5.22 -19.48
C ARG A 187 7.70 -5.28 -17.97
N GLN A 188 6.92 -6.02 -17.19
CA GLN A 188 7.13 -6.16 -15.74
C GLN A 188 8.52 -6.75 -15.40
N LEU A 189 9.00 -7.70 -16.22
CA LEU A 189 10.35 -8.26 -16.11
C LEU A 189 11.43 -7.23 -16.43
N ALA A 190 11.24 -6.38 -17.45
CA ALA A 190 12.17 -5.30 -17.76
C ALA A 190 12.22 -4.24 -16.65
N GLU A 191 11.06 -3.82 -16.12
CA GLU A 191 10.95 -2.88 -15.00
C GLU A 191 11.55 -3.44 -13.70
N ALA A 192 11.49 -4.76 -13.48
CA ALA A 192 12.18 -5.42 -12.38
C ALA A 192 13.70 -5.44 -12.59
N ALA A 193 14.16 -5.80 -13.79
CA ALA A 193 15.58 -5.85 -14.14
C ALA A 193 16.26 -4.46 -14.04
N GLN A 194 15.56 -3.39 -14.45
CA GLN A 194 16.03 -2.01 -14.28
C GLN A 194 16.22 -1.66 -12.81
N ARG A 195 15.23 -1.91 -11.94
CA ARG A 195 15.35 -1.66 -10.49
C ARG A 195 16.48 -2.46 -9.83
N PHE A 196 16.74 -3.69 -10.27
CA PHE A 196 17.90 -4.45 -9.81
C PHE A 196 19.23 -3.84 -10.28
N ALA A 197 19.32 -3.34 -11.51
CA ALA A 197 20.51 -2.67 -12.03
C ALA A 197 20.77 -1.33 -11.33
N GLU A 198 19.73 -0.53 -11.09
CA GLU A 198 19.79 0.73 -10.33
C GLU A 198 20.23 0.49 -8.88
N GLY A 199 19.63 -0.50 -8.21
CA GLY A 199 20.01 -0.89 -6.85
C GLY A 199 21.47 -1.38 -6.76
N ALA A 200 21.95 -2.14 -7.74
CA ALA A 200 23.34 -2.58 -7.83
C ALA A 200 24.32 -1.41 -8.08
N ALA A 201 23.95 -0.47 -8.96
CA ALA A 201 24.75 0.72 -9.25
C ALA A 201 24.84 1.65 -8.02
N HIS A 202 23.71 1.90 -7.34
CA HIS A 202 23.67 2.70 -6.12
C HIS A 202 24.43 2.03 -4.96
N GLY A 203 24.23 0.71 -4.76
CA GLY A 203 24.97 -0.05 -3.77
C GLY A 203 26.49 0.01 -3.98
N LYS A 204 26.95 -0.03 -5.25
CA LYS A 204 28.36 0.18 -5.57
C LYS A 204 28.83 1.60 -5.23
N GLN A 205 28.08 2.64 -5.61
CA GLN A 205 28.43 4.03 -5.29
C GLN A 205 28.56 4.27 -3.77
N VAL A 206 27.71 3.63 -2.96
CA VAL A 206 27.79 3.69 -1.49
C VAL A 206 29.05 2.99 -0.97
N ILE A 207 29.42 1.82 -1.51
CA ILE A 207 30.65 1.11 -1.14
C ILE A 207 31.90 1.93 -1.53
N ASP A 208 31.96 2.42 -2.76
CA ASP A 208 33.06 3.25 -3.27
C ASP A 208 33.23 4.54 -2.41
N GLY A 209 32.12 5.12 -1.94
CA GLY A 209 32.11 6.25 -1.01
C GLY A 209 32.64 5.92 0.38
N ILE A 210 32.20 4.80 0.97
CA ILE A 210 32.67 4.34 2.30
C ILE A 210 34.17 4.02 2.27
N GLU A 211 34.69 3.42 1.19
CA GLU A 211 36.13 3.20 1.04
C GLU A 211 36.92 4.52 0.97
N LEU A 212 36.39 5.53 0.27
CA LEU A 212 37.02 6.85 0.15
C LEU A 212 37.04 7.59 1.48
N GLU A 213 35.93 7.64 2.21
CA GLU A 213 35.86 8.20 3.57
C GLU A 213 36.81 7.47 4.52
N GLY A 214 36.81 6.13 4.48
CA GLY A 214 37.72 5.30 5.27
C GLY A 214 39.20 5.54 4.94
N ARG A 215 39.54 5.96 3.71
CA ARG A 215 40.91 6.37 3.32
C ARG A 215 41.24 7.75 3.90
N LEU A 216 40.41 8.75 3.64
CA LEU A 216 40.60 10.13 4.14
C LEU A 216 40.64 10.19 5.68
N ALA A 217 39.89 9.33 6.38
CA ALA A 217 39.92 9.22 7.83
C ALA A 217 41.24 8.64 8.38
N ARG A 218 41.95 7.80 7.62
CA ARG A 218 43.30 7.31 7.98
C ARG A 218 44.33 8.42 7.79
N GLU A 219 44.35 9.05 6.62
CA GLU A 219 45.25 10.17 6.31
C GLU A 219 45.12 11.33 7.32
N ARG A 220 43.89 11.69 7.71
CA ARG A 220 43.64 12.71 8.75
C ARG A 220 44.16 12.31 10.13
N ARG A 221 44.09 11.03 10.51
CA ARG A 221 44.65 10.54 11.79
C ARG A 221 46.16 10.56 11.78
N GLU A 222 46.79 10.15 10.69
CA GLU A 222 48.26 10.21 10.52
C GLU A 222 48.78 11.66 10.57
N GLN A 223 48.05 12.61 9.95
CA GLN A 223 48.35 14.03 10.05
C GLN A 223 48.15 14.58 11.46
N ALA A 224 47.06 14.23 12.15
CA ALA A 224 46.79 14.66 13.52
C ALA A 224 47.88 14.18 14.50
N VAL A 225 48.25 12.90 14.47
CA VAL A 225 49.34 12.34 15.29
C VAL A 225 50.68 13.02 14.98
N ARG A 226 50.96 13.34 13.70
CA ARG A 226 52.18 14.06 13.33
C ARG A 226 52.20 15.51 13.86
N LEU A 227 51.06 16.19 13.90
CA LEU A 227 50.93 17.54 14.47
C LEU A 227 51.05 17.52 16.00
N GLU A 228 50.37 16.58 16.67
CA GLU A 228 50.45 16.38 18.13
C GLU A 228 51.90 16.13 18.58
N LEU A 229 52.64 15.29 17.85
CA LEU A 229 54.05 14.99 18.12
C LEU A 229 54.98 16.20 17.81
N GLN A 230 54.60 17.09 16.89
CA GLN A 230 55.28 18.37 16.67
C GLN A 230 54.99 19.40 17.78
N GLU A 231 53.75 19.47 18.26
CA GLU A 231 53.36 20.34 19.38
C GLU A 231 54.00 19.88 20.69
N GLU A 232 54.07 18.57 20.96
CA GLU A 232 54.79 18.03 22.12
C GLU A 232 56.29 18.32 22.04
N ARG A 233 56.93 18.14 20.87
CA ARG A 233 58.34 18.54 20.65
C ARG A 233 58.54 20.05 20.90
N ARG A 234 57.63 20.90 20.43
CA ARG A 234 57.66 22.36 20.70
C ARG A 234 57.45 22.69 22.18
N ARG A 235 56.63 21.93 22.90
CA ARG A 235 56.37 22.08 24.34
C ARG A 235 57.55 21.63 25.20
N LEU A 236 58.25 20.57 24.80
CA LEU A 236 59.50 20.10 25.42
C LEU A 236 60.65 21.10 25.19
N LEU A 237 60.70 21.74 24.02
CA LEU A 237 61.60 22.87 23.73
C LEU A 237 61.32 24.05 24.68
N GLY A 238 60.10 24.59 24.67
CA GLY A 238 59.66 25.68 25.56
C GLY A 238 60.25 27.06 25.24
N GLU A 239 59.53 28.13 25.58
CA GLU A 239 59.94 29.52 25.30
C GLU A 239 60.87 30.09 26.39
N GLY A 240 61.94 29.34 26.70
CA GLY A 240 63.01 29.75 27.60
C GLY A 240 64.36 29.78 26.88
N ASP A 241 65.33 30.52 27.44
CA ASP A 241 66.67 30.65 26.85
C ASP A 241 67.37 29.28 26.70
N LEU A 242 68.12 29.09 25.62
CA LEU A 242 68.62 27.77 25.21
C LEU A 242 69.86 27.35 26.03
N ASP A 243 69.61 26.77 27.20
CA ASP A 243 70.66 26.13 28.00
C ASP A 243 71.32 24.94 27.25
N VAL A 244 72.63 24.82 27.44
CA VAL A 244 73.49 23.79 26.83
C VAL A 244 73.02 22.38 27.21
N ASN A 245 72.56 22.17 28.45
CA ASN A 245 72.01 20.87 28.86
C ASN A 245 70.74 20.50 28.07
N ARG A 246 69.94 21.50 27.66
CA ARG A 246 68.72 21.30 26.89
C ARG A 246 69.04 20.93 25.43
N LEU A 247 70.07 21.55 24.85
CA LEU A 247 70.61 21.15 23.54
C LEU A 247 71.17 19.72 23.54
N ILE A 248 71.93 19.34 24.57
CA ILE A 248 72.44 17.97 24.72
C ILE A 248 71.28 16.96 24.89
N THR A 249 70.22 17.34 25.61
CA THR A 249 69.01 16.52 25.77
C THR A 249 68.26 16.32 24.44
N LEU A 250 68.17 17.36 23.60
CA LEU A 250 67.56 17.27 22.27
C LEU A 250 68.37 16.36 21.34
N PHE A 251 69.70 16.45 21.35
CA PHE A 251 70.57 15.57 20.58
C PHE A 251 70.37 14.09 20.94
N MET A 252 70.23 13.76 22.22
CA MET A 252 69.94 12.38 22.67
C MET A 252 68.52 11.89 22.28
N LEU A 253 67.57 12.79 22.03
CA LEU A 253 66.22 12.42 21.58
C LEU A 253 66.15 12.21 20.05
N GLU A 254 66.98 12.92 19.28
CA GLU A 254 67.05 12.78 17.82
C GLU A 254 68.03 11.68 17.37
N HIS A 255 69.05 11.40 18.19
CA HIS A 255 70.04 10.34 17.99
C HIS A 255 70.21 9.49 19.27
N PRO A 256 69.21 8.66 19.64
CA PRO A 256 69.28 7.78 20.81
C PRO A 256 70.37 6.70 20.70
N ASP A 257 70.89 6.48 19.48
CA ASP A 257 72.02 5.64 19.12
C ASP A 257 73.40 6.29 19.37
N ARG A 258 73.45 7.62 19.60
CA ARG A 258 74.70 8.42 19.76
C ARG A 258 74.78 9.10 21.14
N ALA A 259 74.32 8.41 22.18
CA ALA A 259 74.30 8.90 23.55
C ALA A 259 75.71 9.06 24.17
N ASP A 260 76.72 8.39 23.61
CA ASP A 260 78.13 8.52 23.96
C ASP A 260 78.69 9.91 23.59
N GLU A 261 78.43 10.39 22.38
CA GLU A 261 78.79 11.73 21.94
C GLU A 261 78.14 12.82 22.83
N ALA A 262 76.88 12.61 23.23
CA ALA A 262 76.18 13.53 24.12
C ALA A 262 76.84 13.65 25.51
N VAL A 263 77.32 12.53 26.06
CA VAL A 263 78.10 12.51 27.31
C VAL A 263 79.46 13.19 27.13
N GLU A 264 80.14 12.95 25.99
CA GLU A 264 81.42 13.58 25.69
C GLU A 264 81.31 15.10 25.50
N MET A 265 80.23 15.59 24.89
CA MET A 265 79.93 17.02 24.80
C MET A 265 79.72 17.64 26.19
N ARG A 266 79.04 16.94 27.12
CA ARG A 266 78.82 17.46 28.48
C ARG A 266 80.10 17.51 29.31
N THR A 267 80.94 16.46 29.27
CA THR A 267 82.22 16.48 30.01
C THR A 267 83.20 17.52 29.46
N LYS A 268 83.22 17.75 28.13
CA LYS A 268 83.97 18.86 27.52
C LYS A 268 83.49 20.23 27.98
N TRP A 269 82.17 20.42 28.12
CA TRP A 269 81.59 21.67 28.63
C TRP A 269 81.88 21.89 30.13
N GLU A 270 81.70 20.86 30.95
CA GLU A 270 82.03 20.88 32.39
C GLU A 270 83.51 21.22 32.62
N ALA A 271 84.43 20.61 31.86
CA ALA A 271 85.87 20.92 31.91
C ALA A 271 86.19 22.36 31.45
N ALA A 272 85.53 22.87 30.42
CA ALA A 272 85.72 24.23 29.93
C ALA A 272 85.23 25.30 30.92
N LEU A 273 84.20 25.00 31.72
CA LEU A 273 83.75 25.87 32.82
C LEU A 273 84.79 25.90 33.95
N THR A 274 85.31 24.75 34.37
CA THR A 274 86.36 24.66 35.41
C THR A 274 87.61 25.44 35.03
N ALA A 275 88.16 25.21 33.82
CA ALA A 275 89.34 25.91 33.33
C ALA A 275 89.13 27.45 33.21
N ARG A 276 87.90 27.88 32.93
CA ARG A 276 87.54 29.31 32.88
C ARG A 276 87.44 29.94 34.27
N GLN A 277 87.03 29.17 35.28
CA GLN A 277 87.05 29.59 36.69
C GLN A 277 88.49 29.72 37.20
N GLU A 278 89.34 28.72 36.93
CA GLU A 278 90.77 28.74 37.29
C GLU A 278 91.48 29.98 36.71
N GLN A 279 91.28 30.29 35.42
CA GLN A 279 91.82 31.51 34.78
C GLN A 279 91.29 32.81 35.41
N PHE A 280 90.08 32.80 35.98
CA PHE A 280 89.51 33.97 36.66
C PHE A 280 90.10 34.15 38.07
N ASP A 281 90.37 33.05 38.76
CA ASP A 281 91.00 33.06 40.08
C ASP A 281 92.50 33.39 40.00
N GLU A 282 93.23 32.88 38.98
CA GLU A 282 94.60 33.31 38.68
C GLU A 282 94.69 34.83 38.44
N ARG A 283 93.81 35.37 37.58
CA ARG A 283 93.72 36.81 37.33
C ARG A 283 93.33 37.60 38.59
N SER A 284 92.48 37.03 39.44
CA SER A 284 92.12 37.66 40.72
C SER A 284 93.32 37.73 41.68
N VAL A 285 94.17 36.70 41.71
CA VAL A 285 95.42 36.69 42.47
C VAL A 285 96.46 37.64 41.87
N GLU A 286 96.54 37.77 40.55
CA GLU A 286 97.42 38.73 39.87
C GLU A 286 97.00 40.18 40.15
N VAL A 287 95.71 40.50 40.03
CA VAL A 287 95.16 41.82 40.38
C VAL A 287 95.36 42.13 41.87
N PHE A 288 95.16 41.17 42.76
CA PHE A 288 95.46 41.33 44.19
C PHE A 288 96.94 41.65 44.44
N ARG A 289 97.86 40.91 43.78
CA ARG A 289 99.31 41.14 43.85
C ARG A 289 99.67 42.55 43.34
N PHE A 290 99.06 43.00 42.26
CA PHE A 290 99.26 44.34 41.69
C PHE A 290 98.76 45.45 42.63
N MET A 291 97.58 45.30 43.25
CA MET A 291 97.05 46.29 44.21
C MET A 291 97.93 46.43 45.46
N VAL A 292 98.47 45.32 45.98
CA VAL A 292 99.41 45.31 47.12
C VAL A 292 100.73 45.98 46.74
N GLN A 293 101.32 45.65 45.59
CA GLN A 293 102.57 46.28 45.13
C GLN A 293 102.40 47.78 44.85
N SER A 294 101.23 48.20 44.38
CA SER A 294 100.90 49.60 44.08
C SER A 294 100.55 50.45 45.32
N LYS A 295 100.62 49.88 46.53
CA LYS A 295 100.25 50.54 47.81
C LYS A 295 98.82 51.08 47.88
N LEU A 296 97.88 50.45 47.16
CA LEU A 296 96.48 50.90 47.05
C LEU A 296 95.55 50.36 48.16
N ILE A 297 96.07 49.63 49.14
CA ILE A 297 95.30 48.96 50.21
C ILE A 297 95.93 49.30 51.57
N GLN A 298 95.13 49.69 52.57
CA GLN A 298 95.61 49.89 53.94
C GLN A 298 95.48 48.59 54.78
N PRO A 299 96.24 48.44 55.89
CA PRO A 299 96.26 47.20 56.66
C PRO A 299 94.90 46.75 57.24
N ALA A 300 93.91 47.64 57.35
CA ALA A 300 92.57 47.31 57.85
C ALA A 300 91.69 46.58 56.80
N ASP A 301 91.83 46.91 55.52
CA ASP A 301 90.93 46.42 54.46
C ASP A 301 91.20 44.95 54.09
N VAL A 302 92.42 44.47 54.37
CA VAL A 302 92.90 43.11 54.07
C VAL A 302 92.04 42.05 54.76
N GLU A 303 91.56 42.31 55.98
CA GLU A 303 90.77 41.35 56.76
C GLU A 303 89.35 41.16 56.17
N VAL A 304 88.75 42.21 55.62
CA VAL A 304 87.42 42.12 54.99
C VAL A 304 87.48 41.28 53.71
N ILE A 305 88.51 41.49 52.89
CA ILE A 305 88.75 40.70 51.67
C ILE A 305 89.06 39.24 52.05
N ARG A 306 89.84 39.00 53.13
CA ARG A 306 90.12 37.65 53.64
C ARG A 306 88.84 36.91 54.04
N GLN A 307 87.91 37.57 54.72
CA GLN A 307 86.63 36.96 55.11
C GLN A 307 85.70 36.70 53.92
N GLN A 308 85.66 37.58 52.91
CA GLN A 308 84.91 37.33 51.67
C GLN A 308 85.49 36.15 50.85
N ALA A 309 86.82 36.00 50.81
CA ALA A 309 87.46 34.85 50.18
C ALA A 309 87.15 33.54 50.93
N LEU A 310 87.22 33.53 52.27
CA LEU A 310 86.87 32.38 53.10
C LEU A 310 85.40 31.96 52.92
N ASN A 311 84.47 32.92 52.83
CA ASN A 311 83.06 32.64 52.57
C ASN A 311 82.80 32.07 51.16
N ARG A 312 83.60 32.42 50.15
CA ARG A 312 83.52 31.75 48.83
C ARG A 312 83.95 30.28 48.92
N VAL A 313 85.02 29.99 49.64
CA VAL A 313 85.51 28.60 49.82
C VAL A 313 84.51 27.75 50.60
N GLN A 314 83.85 28.30 51.64
CA GLN A 314 82.79 27.59 52.36
C GLN A 314 81.47 27.47 51.57
N GLY A 315 81.21 28.36 50.61
CA GLY A 315 80.06 28.28 49.71
C GLY A 315 80.17 27.19 48.63
N ALA A 316 81.36 26.65 48.39
CA ALA A 316 81.62 25.71 47.29
C ALA A 316 81.41 24.22 47.66
N THR A 317 81.18 23.88 48.94
CA THR A 317 81.18 22.48 49.42
C THR A 317 79.79 21.84 49.54
N LEU A 318 78.79 22.34 48.80
CA LEU A 318 77.46 21.71 48.69
C LEU A 318 77.01 21.65 47.22
N PRO A 319 76.75 20.45 46.65
CA PRO A 319 76.22 20.33 45.30
C PRO A 319 74.73 20.70 45.28
N GLY A 320 74.39 21.79 44.59
CA GLY A 320 73.01 22.27 44.44
C GLY A 320 72.68 23.47 45.34
N GLY A 321 73.27 24.63 45.03
CA GLY A 321 72.94 25.91 45.65
C GLY A 321 72.99 27.05 44.62
N THR A 322 71.83 27.54 44.20
CA THR A 322 71.74 28.76 43.37
C THR A 322 72.25 29.97 44.14
N GLY A 323 73.04 30.83 43.50
CA GLY A 323 73.61 32.02 44.13
C GLY A 323 72.54 32.93 44.73
N SER A 324 72.52 33.05 46.06
CA SER A 324 71.51 33.81 46.79
C SER A 324 71.71 35.31 46.63
N ALA A 325 70.85 35.95 45.84
CA ALA A 325 70.65 37.39 45.89
C ALA A 325 69.78 37.75 47.11
N LEU A 326 70.21 38.73 47.91
CA LEU A 326 69.55 39.07 49.18
C LEU A 326 68.13 39.65 48.97
N PRO A 327 67.16 39.32 49.85
CA PRO A 327 65.76 39.72 49.69
C PRO A 327 65.42 41.08 50.32
N PRO A 328 64.39 41.78 49.83
CA PRO A 328 63.69 42.81 50.59
C PRO A 328 62.69 42.18 51.58
N VAL A 329 62.56 42.76 52.77
CA VAL A 329 61.69 42.25 53.86
C VAL A 329 60.26 42.81 53.76
N ARG A 330 59.25 41.99 54.08
CA ARG A 330 57.94 42.50 54.54
C ARG A 330 57.27 41.58 55.59
N TRP A 331 56.28 42.13 56.29
CA TRP A 331 55.80 41.67 57.60
C TRP A 331 54.35 41.16 57.59
N GLY A 332 54.01 40.22 58.49
CA GLY A 332 52.64 39.87 58.87
C GLY A 332 52.30 38.37 58.80
N GLY A 333 51.68 37.83 59.87
CA GLY A 333 51.04 36.50 59.92
C GLY A 333 49.57 36.62 60.32
N PRO A 334 48.91 35.61 60.92
CA PRO A 334 49.37 34.26 61.31
C PRO A 334 48.51 33.14 60.66
N ALA A 335 48.50 31.92 61.22
CA ALA A 335 47.85 30.72 60.66
C ALA A 335 46.73 30.10 61.53
N ALA A 336 45.74 29.49 60.86
CA ALA A 336 44.68 28.61 61.39
C ALA A 336 43.90 27.97 60.20
N SER A 337 43.10 26.89 60.28
CA SER A 337 43.12 25.65 61.08
C SER A 337 41.96 24.72 60.62
N SER A 338 42.18 23.41 60.51
CA SER A 338 41.25 22.25 60.64
C SER A 338 39.74 22.35 60.26
N GLY A 339 39.26 21.45 59.37
CA GLY A 339 37.83 21.31 58.95
C GLY A 339 36.96 20.29 59.74
N ARG A 340 35.81 19.82 59.19
CA ARG A 340 34.91 18.78 59.79
C ARG A 340 33.84 18.15 58.82
N THR A 341 32.96 17.27 59.35
CA THR A 341 32.19 16.15 58.72
C THR A 341 30.63 16.25 58.76
N ALA A 342 29.77 15.36 58.19
CA ALA A 342 29.71 14.51 56.96
C ALA A 342 28.50 13.49 56.99
N VAL A 343 28.02 12.96 55.82
CA VAL A 343 27.33 11.62 55.61
C VAL A 343 25.86 11.45 56.17
N PRO A 344 24.91 10.53 55.75
CA PRO A 344 24.90 9.35 54.84
C PRO A 344 23.83 9.39 53.65
N PRO A 345 22.87 8.43 53.32
CA PRO A 345 22.20 8.31 51.98
C PRO A 345 20.62 8.48 52.01
N PRO A 346 19.61 7.58 51.71
CA PRO A 346 19.51 6.13 51.31
C PRO A 346 18.39 5.68 50.27
N VAL A 347 18.19 4.33 50.09
CA VAL A 347 17.04 3.49 49.58
C VAL A 347 16.41 3.58 48.14
N ILE A 348 16.88 2.70 47.21
CA ILE A 348 16.24 1.52 46.51
C ILE A 348 14.78 1.54 45.93
N GLY A 349 14.59 1.05 44.68
CA GLY A 349 13.32 0.44 44.14
C GLY A 349 13.28 0.13 42.60
N PRO A 350 12.82 -1.05 42.10
CA PRO A 350 12.91 -1.44 40.66
C PRO A 350 11.56 -1.63 39.86
N ALA A 351 11.67 -2.17 38.62
CA ALA A 351 10.72 -2.11 37.49
C ALA A 351 9.65 -3.26 37.34
N PRO A 352 8.63 -3.09 36.46
CA PRO A 352 7.57 -4.09 36.17
C PRO A 352 7.85 -5.01 34.94
N GLY A 353 7.04 -6.08 34.79
CA GLY A 353 7.14 -7.10 33.72
C GLY A 353 5.93 -7.21 32.78
N ALA A 354 5.91 -8.24 31.92
CA ALA A 354 4.99 -8.38 30.77
C ALA A 354 4.02 -9.59 30.86
N VAL A 355 2.94 -9.58 30.04
CA VAL A 355 1.95 -10.67 29.92
C VAL A 355 1.44 -10.83 28.46
N PRO A 356 1.45 -12.05 27.89
CA PRO A 356 0.75 -12.44 26.64
C PRO A 356 -0.23 -13.63 26.88
N PRO A 357 -0.80 -14.30 25.85
CA PRO A 357 -1.67 -13.75 24.79
C PRO A 357 -2.94 -14.62 24.48
N GLY A 358 -3.84 -14.09 23.64
CA GLY A 358 -4.37 -14.85 22.49
C GLY A 358 -5.65 -15.70 22.61
N ALA A 359 -6.68 -15.31 21.84
CA ALA A 359 -7.67 -16.20 21.24
C ALA A 359 -8.25 -15.52 19.98
N ALA A 360 -8.43 -16.25 18.87
CA ALA A 360 -8.93 -15.72 17.60
C ALA A 360 -10.32 -16.29 17.25
N GLN A 361 -11.05 -15.61 16.36
CA GLN A 361 -12.24 -16.17 15.71
C GLN A 361 -12.56 -15.46 14.39
N SER A 362 -13.12 -16.21 13.44
CA SER A 362 -13.25 -15.82 12.03
C SER A 362 -14.50 -14.98 11.76
N GLY A 363 -14.41 -14.05 10.80
CA GLY A 363 -15.52 -13.14 10.45
C GLY A 363 -16.61 -13.77 9.56
N ALA A 364 -17.80 -13.19 9.66
CA ALA A 364 -18.90 -13.35 8.69
C ALA A 364 -19.27 -11.97 8.13
N GLY A 365 -19.51 -11.88 6.81
CA GLY A 365 -19.90 -10.63 6.14
C GLY A 365 -21.35 -10.26 6.44
N VAL A 366 -21.60 -8.99 6.73
CA VAL A 366 -22.95 -8.42 6.94
C VAL A 366 -23.26 -7.41 5.82
N HIS A 367 -24.43 -7.55 5.19
CA HIS A 367 -24.98 -6.57 4.26
C HIS A 367 -25.73 -5.48 5.05
N SER A 368 -25.19 -4.26 5.08
CA SER A 368 -25.87 -3.09 5.65
C SER A 368 -26.48 -2.28 4.51
N PRO A 369 -27.82 -2.19 4.36
CA PRO A 369 -28.43 -1.47 3.24
C PRO A 369 -28.21 0.04 3.41
N LEU A 370 -27.65 0.70 2.38
CA LEU A 370 -27.72 2.16 2.28
C LEU A 370 -29.21 2.55 2.22
N VAL A 371 -29.71 3.17 3.31
CA VAL A 371 -31.09 3.63 3.37
C VAL A 371 -31.28 4.78 2.37
N GLY A 372 -31.80 4.43 1.21
CA GLY A 372 -31.94 5.31 0.06
C GLY A 372 -32.79 6.54 0.37
N THR A 373 -32.11 7.66 0.56
CA THR A 373 -32.71 9.01 0.51
C THR A 373 -32.06 9.78 -0.62
N VAL A 374 -32.65 9.71 -1.81
CA VAL A 374 -32.31 10.63 -2.90
C VAL A 374 -32.77 12.02 -2.46
N VAL A 375 -31.88 13.00 -2.44
CA VAL A 375 -32.21 14.36 -1.97
C VAL A 375 -32.82 15.17 -3.12
N THR A 376 -34.03 14.78 -3.54
CA THR A 376 -34.81 15.46 -4.58
C THR A 376 -35.47 16.73 -4.05
N ASN A 377 -35.42 17.82 -4.82
CA ASN A 377 -36.19 19.03 -4.53
C ASN A 377 -37.56 18.97 -5.24
N GLY A 378 -38.65 18.96 -4.48
CA GLY A 378 -40.02 19.18 -4.99
C GLY A 378 -40.91 17.93 -5.02
N PRO A 379 -42.23 18.07 -4.80
CA PRO A 379 -43.20 16.99 -4.93
C PRO A 379 -43.79 16.91 -6.35
N GLY A 380 -43.68 15.73 -6.98
CA GLY A 380 -44.42 15.38 -8.21
C GLY A 380 -43.59 15.39 -9.50
N ASP A 381 -42.95 14.26 -9.80
CA ASP A 381 -43.35 13.42 -10.94
C ASP A 381 -42.57 12.10 -10.95
N LEU A 382 -43.29 10.98 -10.81
CA LEU A 382 -42.75 9.63 -11.00
C LEU A 382 -43.49 8.93 -12.15
N ALA A 383 -43.34 9.52 -13.33
CA ALA A 383 -43.72 8.86 -14.59
C ALA A 383 -42.79 7.67 -14.87
N SER A 384 -43.36 6.55 -15.32
CA SER A 384 -42.64 5.30 -15.55
C SER A 384 -41.69 5.39 -16.75
N GLY A 385 -40.36 5.40 -16.49
CA GLY A 385 -39.34 5.41 -17.55
C GLY A 385 -38.14 4.52 -17.21
N GLY A 386 -37.97 3.42 -17.94
CA GLY A 386 -36.89 2.46 -17.73
C GLY A 386 -35.56 2.87 -18.37
N GLY A 387 -34.75 3.65 -17.65
CA GLY A 387 -33.36 3.95 -17.98
C GLY A 387 -32.46 3.90 -16.73
N PRO A 388 -31.13 3.80 -16.88
CA PRO A 388 -30.21 3.83 -15.74
C PRO A 388 -30.29 5.18 -15.02
N VAL A 389 -30.53 5.16 -13.71
CA VAL A 389 -30.63 6.37 -12.89
C VAL A 389 -29.22 6.87 -12.55
N THR A 390 -28.60 7.57 -13.50
CA THR A 390 -27.25 8.11 -13.37
C THR A 390 -27.22 9.32 -12.44
N GLY A 391 -26.91 9.08 -11.15
CA GLY A 391 -26.60 10.13 -10.19
C GLY A 391 -25.10 10.28 -9.92
N VAL A 392 -24.76 11.22 -9.05
CA VAL A 392 -23.38 11.50 -8.63
C VAL A 392 -23.18 11.23 -7.15
N LEU A 393 -22.11 10.49 -6.82
CA LEU A 393 -21.74 10.10 -5.46
C LEU A 393 -20.48 10.84 -5.00
N PRO A 394 -20.59 11.72 -3.98
CA PRO A 394 -19.43 12.29 -3.30
C PRO A 394 -18.74 11.23 -2.42
N ILE A 395 -17.43 11.06 -2.57
CA ILE A 395 -16.58 10.24 -1.72
C ILE A 395 -15.47 11.11 -1.15
N TYR A 396 -15.35 11.11 0.18
CA TYR A 396 -14.33 11.85 0.91
C TYR A 396 -13.38 10.86 1.60
N LEU A 397 -12.09 11.14 1.49
CA LEU A 397 -11.02 10.50 2.24
C LEU A 397 -10.52 11.48 3.30
N LEU A 398 -10.61 11.10 4.57
CA LEU A 398 -9.97 11.79 5.68
C LEU A 398 -8.88 10.90 6.26
N ILE A 399 -7.63 11.23 5.98
CA ILE A 399 -6.47 10.41 6.33
C ILE A 399 -5.62 11.17 7.33
N ASP A 400 -5.35 10.54 8.48
CA ASP A 400 -4.36 10.99 9.46
C ASP A 400 -2.99 11.18 8.79
N GLU A 401 -2.33 12.30 9.08
CA GLU A 401 -0.99 12.71 8.63
C GLU A 401 -0.03 12.93 9.82
N SER A 402 -0.48 12.65 11.04
CA SER A 402 0.31 12.86 12.26
C SER A 402 1.54 11.95 12.35
N ALA A 403 2.41 12.23 13.32
CA ALA A 403 3.56 11.37 13.62
C ALA A 403 3.18 9.90 13.97
N ALA A 404 1.93 9.61 14.32
CA ALA A 404 1.47 8.25 14.61
C ALA A 404 1.41 7.34 13.38
N VAL A 405 1.12 7.89 12.19
CA VAL A 405 1.04 7.16 10.91
C VAL A 405 2.32 7.20 10.08
N ALA A 406 3.38 7.85 10.55
CA ALA A 406 4.57 8.17 9.76
C ALA A 406 5.19 6.97 9.02
N GLY A 407 5.15 5.77 9.62
CA GLY A 407 5.68 4.55 9.03
C GLY A 407 4.87 3.96 7.86
N CYS A 408 3.64 4.43 7.59
CA CYS A 408 2.79 3.87 6.53
C CYS A 408 2.32 4.86 5.45
N LEU A 409 2.55 6.17 5.61
CA LEU A 409 2.20 7.17 4.57
C LEU A 409 2.76 6.83 3.16
N PRO A 410 3.98 6.29 2.98
CA PRO A 410 4.45 5.85 1.65
C PRO A 410 3.58 4.75 1.02
N GLY A 411 3.06 3.83 1.85
CA GLY A 411 2.12 2.79 1.43
C GLY A 411 0.76 3.37 1.06
N LEU A 412 0.26 4.34 1.83
CA LEU A 412 -0.99 5.05 1.56
C LEU A 412 -0.90 5.90 0.27
N ASN A 413 0.24 6.55 0.01
CA ASN A 413 0.47 7.30 -1.23
C ASN A 413 0.50 6.37 -2.46
N ASN A 414 1.10 5.17 -2.31
CA ASN A 414 1.01 4.12 -3.34
C ASN A 414 -0.43 3.60 -3.52
N ALA A 415 -1.19 3.47 -2.43
CA ALA A 415 -2.59 3.04 -2.47
C ALA A 415 -3.50 4.05 -3.19
N LEU A 416 -3.32 5.37 -2.98
CA LEU A 416 -4.07 6.40 -3.71
C LEU A 416 -3.79 6.34 -5.22
N ARG A 417 -2.52 6.17 -5.62
CA ARG A 417 -2.14 5.94 -7.03
C ARG A 417 -2.73 4.64 -7.60
N GLY A 418 -2.81 3.58 -6.80
CA GLY A 418 -3.47 2.33 -7.14
C GLY A 418 -4.99 2.46 -7.30
N LEU A 419 -5.65 3.24 -6.43
CA LEU A 419 -7.08 3.56 -6.50
C LEU A 419 -7.42 4.33 -7.78
N HIS A 420 -6.62 5.34 -8.13
CA HIS A 420 -6.73 6.09 -9.39
C HIS A 420 -6.67 5.15 -10.61
N SER A 421 -5.64 4.32 -10.67
CA SER A 421 -5.43 3.35 -11.76
C SER A 421 -6.59 2.36 -11.90
N ALA A 422 -7.14 1.90 -10.76
CA ALA A 422 -8.26 0.96 -10.73
C ALA A 422 -9.60 1.63 -11.09
N LEU A 423 -9.85 2.86 -10.65
CA LEU A 423 -11.06 3.61 -10.99
C LEU A 423 -11.20 3.86 -12.50
N LEU A 424 -10.07 4.05 -13.19
CA LEU A 424 -10.04 4.23 -14.64
C LEU A 424 -10.21 2.90 -15.43
N THR A 425 -10.38 1.76 -14.74
CA THR A 425 -10.36 0.42 -15.35
C THR A 425 -11.47 -0.49 -14.77
N PRO A 426 -12.71 -0.52 -15.34
CA PRO A 426 -13.19 0.25 -16.48
C PRO A 426 -13.74 1.64 -16.07
N PRO A 427 -13.59 2.68 -16.93
CA PRO A 427 -13.85 4.07 -16.56
C PRO A 427 -15.33 4.38 -16.28
N GLU A 428 -16.25 3.56 -16.79
CA GLU A 428 -17.68 3.64 -16.48
C GLU A 428 -17.96 3.54 -14.96
N SER A 429 -17.12 2.81 -14.21
CA SER A 429 -17.23 2.70 -12.75
C SER A 429 -16.86 3.99 -12.01
N ALA A 430 -16.13 4.91 -12.64
CA ALA A 430 -15.72 6.18 -12.04
C ALA A 430 -16.58 7.38 -12.47
N ALA A 431 -17.33 7.29 -13.59
CA ALA A 431 -18.03 8.42 -14.20
C ALA A 431 -19.00 9.18 -13.25
N GLY A 432 -19.73 8.43 -12.41
CA GLY A 432 -20.63 8.98 -11.39
C GLY A 432 -19.94 9.34 -10.06
N LEU A 433 -18.66 9.00 -9.86
CA LEU A 433 -17.96 9.27 -8.62
C LEU A 433 -17.33 10.67 -8.61
N ARG A 434 -17.28 11.29 -7.44
CA ARG A 434 -16.40 12.44 -7.18
C ARG A 434 -15.56 12.13 -5.94
N LEU A 435 -14.24 12.35 -6.01
CA LEU A 435 -13.31 12.00 -4.95
C LEU A 435 -12.64 13.26 -4.39
N ALA A 436 -12.56 13.34 -3.06
CA ALA A 436 -11.79 14.35 -2.34
C ALA A 436 -10.82 13.67 -1.35
N VAL A 437 -9.65 14.26 -1.13
CA VAL A 437 -8.64 13.77 -0.17
C VAL A 437 -8.27 14.89 0.79
N LEU A 438 -8.39 14.61 2.10
CA LEU A 438 -8.07 15.51 3.20
C LEU A 438 -7.04 14.85 4.12
N GLY A 439 -6.04 15.63 4.54
CA GLY A 439 -5.00 15.23 5.48
C GLY A 439 -5.20 15.86 6.86
N ALA A 440 -5.32 15.04 7.89
CA ALA A 440 -5.61 15.44 9.27
C ALA A 440 -4.36 15.36 10.16
N ALA A 441 -3.94 16.49 10.71
CA ALA A 441 -2.88 16.59 11.72
C ALA A 441 -3.30 17.64 12.75
N GLY A 442 -2.40 18.51 13.22
CA GLY A 442 -2.75 19.69 14.01
C GLY A 442 -3.65 20.70 13.26
N GLU A 443 -3.61 20.66 11.93
CA GLU A 443 -4.52 21.37 11.02
C GLU A 443 -4.98 20.43 9.89
N THR A 444 -6.12 20.72 9.27
CA THR A 444 -6.68 19.88 8.19
C THR A 444 -6.48 20.50 6.81
N VAL A 445 -5.72 19.82 5.96
CA VAL A 445 -5.40 20.24 4.58
C VAL A 445 -6.33 19.52 3.60
N LEU A 446 -6.84 20.24 2.60
CA LEU A 446 -7.55 19.66 1.45
C LEU A 446 -6.53 19.42 0.34
N HIS A 447 -6.08 18.17 0.19
CA HIS A 447 -5.04 17.76 -0.75
C HIS A 447 -5.59 17.53 -2.16
N LEU A 448 -6.80 16.97 -2.28
CA LEU A 448 -7.54 16.85 -3.54
C LEU A 448 -8.96 17.42 -3.32
N PRO A 449 -9.33 18.55 -3.97
CA PRO A 449 -10.70 19.04 -3.99
C PRO A 449 -11.67 18.05 -4.63
N LEU A 450 -12.96 18.09 -4.25
CA LEU A 450 -13.97 17.14 -4.74
C LEU A 450 -14.20 17.27 -6.26
N ALA A 451 -13.59 16.36 -7.02
CA ALA A 451 -13.57 16.36 -8.48
C ALA A 451 -13.86 14.96 -9.06
N ALA A 452 -14.12 14.88 -10.37
CA ALA A 452 -14.11 13.60 -11.08
C ALA A 452 -12.69 13.00 -11.13
N VAL A 453 -12.60 11.67 -11.23
CA VAL A 453 -11.31 10.97 -11.35
C VAL A 453 -11.05 10.67 -12.83
N GLU A 454 -10.07 11.37 -13.39
CA GLU A 454 -9.68 11.34 -14.81
C GLU A 454 -8.23 10.87 -14.96
N TRP A 455 -7.82 10.49 -16.18
CA TRP A 455 -6.43 10.15 -16.51
C TRP A 455 -5.43 11.28 -16.19
N THR A 456 -5.90 12.52 -16.12
CA THR A 456 -5.17 13.75 -15.77
C THR A 456 -5.11 14.03 -14.26
N THR A 457 -5.92 13.35 -13.44
CA THR A 457 -5.98 13.58 -11.99
C THR A 457 -4.71 13.09 -11.31
N VAL A 458 -3.84 14.02 -10.91
CA VAL A 458 -2.69 13.70 -10.06
C VAL A 458 -3.18 13.40 -8.64
N MET A 459 -2.95 12.18 -8.17
CA MET A 459 -3.20 11.82 -6.77
C MET A 459 -2.18 12.50 -5.85
N PRO A 460 -2.61 13.06 -4.71
CA PRO A 460 -1.73 13.81 -3.82
C PRO A 460 -0.73 12.92 -3.09
N GLU A 461 0.33 13.54 -2.59
CA GLU A 461 1.34 12.91 -1.73
C GLU A 461 1.15 13.41 -0.29
N LEU A 462 0.67 12.51 0.58
CA LEU A 462 0.49 12.77 2.01
C LEU A 462 1.85 12.75 2.73
N THR A 463 2.01 13.62 3.73
CA THR A 463 3.30 13.83 4.41
C THR A 463 3.13 13.91 5.93
N VAL A 464 4.18 13.58 6.69
CA VAL A 464 4.14 13.65 8.16
C VAL A 464 4.04 15.10 8.60
N ARG A 465 3.00 15.44 9.35
CA ARG A 465 2.71 16.78 9.86
C ARG A 465 2.56 16.77 11.39
N ALA A 466 2.75 17.93 12.00
CA ALA A 466 2.72 18.08 13.45
C ALA A 466 1.28 18.17 13.99
N GLY A 467 1.08 17.65 15.20
CA GLY A 467 -0.22 17.61 15.91
C GLY A 467 -1.18 16.52 15.42
N ALA A 468 -2.22 16.27 16.20
CA ALA A 468 -3.30 15.32 15.86
C ALA A 468 -4.64 15.84 16.40
N ARG A 469 -5.46 16.46 15.54
CA ARG A 469 -6.68 17.20 15.91
C ARG A 469 -7.88 16.74 15.08
N HIS A 470 -8.67 15.82 15.65
CA HIS A 470 -9.83 15.24 14.98
C HIS A 470 -11.03 16.20 14.96
N ASP A 471 -11.17 17.06 15.97
CA ASP A 471 -12.22 18.09 16.04
C ASP A 471 -12.16 19.08 14.87
N LEU A 472 -10.98 19.66 14.60
CA LEU A 472 -10.76 20.57 13.48
C LEU A 472 -11.00 19.88 12.11
N ALA A 473 -10.69 18.59 12.01
CA ALA A 473 -10.91 17.80 10.80
C ALA A 473 -12.40 17.58 10.50
N LEU A 474 -13.18 17.23 11.52
CA LEU A 474 -14.62 17.04 11.42
C LEU A 474 -15.35 18.37 11.16
N GLU A 475 -14.92 19.46 11.79
CA GLU A 475 -15.42 20.82 11.52
C GLU A 475 -15.15 21.26 10.07
N ARG A 476 -13.90 21.09 9.60
CA ARG A 476 -13.48 21.45 8.24
C ARG A 476 -14.24 20.63 7.20
N LEU A 477 -14.40 19.33 7.43
CA LEU A 477 -15.17 18.45 6.56
C LEU A 477 -16.65 18.82 6.52
N ARG A 478 -17.28 19.15 7.66
CA ARG A 478 -18.69 19.60 7.70
C ARG A 478 -18.92 20.84 6.83
N ALA A 479 -17.99 21.79 6.86
CA ALA A 479 -18.04 22.99 6.03
C ALA A 479 -17.88 22.68 4.53
N LEU A 480 -16.94 21.79 4.17
CA LEU A 480 -16.70 21.38 2.79
C LEU A 480 -17.87 20.58 2.21
N VAL A 481 -18.36 19.56 2.92
CA VAL A 481 -19.51 18.74 2.51
C VAL A 481 -20.75 19.59 2.21
N ALA A 482 -21.01 20.63 3.01
CA ALA A 482 -22.12 21.55 2.76
C ALA A 482 -21.94 22.38 1.47
N GLN A 483 -20.71 22.87 1.21
CA GLN A 483 -20.39 23.66 0.01
C GLN A 483 -20.41 22.79 -1.26
N ASP A 484 -19.76 21.63 -1.23
CA ASP A 484 -19.68 20.70 -2.35
C ASP A 484 -21.05 20.09 -2.69
N LEU A 485 -21.90 19.76 -1.70
CA LEU A 485 -23.26 19.31 -1.96
C LEU A 485 -24.16 20.42 -2.52
N ALA A 486 -23.93 21.68 -2.17
CA ALA A 486 -24.65 22.79 -2.78
C ALA A 486 -24.27 22.93 -4.26
N ARG A 487 -22.97 22.87 -4.58
CA ARG A 487 -22.46 22.92 -5.97
C ARG A 487 -22.96 21.74 -6.81
N LEU A 488 -22.78 20.51 -6.33
CA LEU A 488 -23.19 19.32 -7.08
C LEU A 488 -24.71 19.28 -7.35
N LYS A 489 -25.54 19.85 -6.47
CA LYS A 489 -27.00 19.97 -6.69
C LYS A 489 -27.40 21.00 -7.74
N THR A 490 -26.51 21.91 -8.13
CA THR A 490 -26.71 22.78 -9.31
C THR A 490 -26.11 22.19 -10.59
N GLU A 491 -25.12 21.30 -10.45
CA GLU A 491 -24.41 20.66 -11.57
C GLU A 491 -25.11 19.36 -12.05
N HIS A 492 -25.82 18.65 -11.16
CA HIS A 492 -26.33 17.31 -11.41
C HIS A 492 -27.75 17.09 -10.85
N PRO A 493 -28.65 16.38 -11.58
CA PRO A 493 -30.06 16.22 -11.19
C PRO A 493 -30.26 15.25 -10.00
N VAL A 494 -29.31 14.33 -9.78
CA VAL A 494 -29.33 13.35 -8.70
C VAL A 494 -27.97 13.37 -8.01
N VAL A 495 -27.97 13.74 -6.72
CA VAL A 495 -26.78 13.70 -5.86
C VAL A 495 -27.08 12.75 -4.70
N HIS A 496 -26.25 11.72 -4.56
CA HIS A 496 -26.37 10.72 -3.51
C HIS A 496 -25.74 11.21 -2.19
N ARG A 497 -26.12 10.56 -1.08
CA ARG A 497 -25.51 10.81 0.23
C ARG A 497 -23.99 10.59 0.16
N PRO A 498 -23.15 11.51 0.67
CA PRO A 498 -21.71 11.32 0.70
C PRO A 498 -21.28 10.06 1.45
N VAL A 499 -20.23 9.41 0.99
CA VAL A 499 -19.49 8.39 1.76
C VAL A 499 -18.19 9.02 2.26
N LEU A 500 -17.89 8.84 3.54
CA LEU A 500 -16.64 9.28 4.17
C LEU A 500 -15.86 8.05 4.63
N PHE A 501 -14.64 7.90 4.13
CA PHE A 501 -13.65 6.97 4.69
C PHE A 501 -12.71 7.76 5.62
N VAL A 502 -12.63 7.35 6.89
CA VAL A 502 -11.72 7.92 7.89
C VAL A 502 -10.65 6.91 8.23
N LEU A 503 -9.38 7.33 8.23
CA LEU A 503 -8.25 6.59 8.78
C LEU A 503 -7.60 7.40 9.90
N PHE A 504 -7.61 6.88 11.13
CA PHE A 504 -6.85 7.42 12.27
C PHE A 504 -5.82 6.39 12.76
N GLY A 505 -4.62 6.85 13.13
CA GLY A 505 -3.48 5.99 13.51
C GLY A 505 -3.03 6.13 14.96
N GLY A 506 -3.58 7.06 15.72
CA GLY A 506 -3.22 7.34 17.12
C GLY A 506 -4.30 8.11 17.88
N PRO A 507 -4.10 8.36 19.18
CA PRO A 507 -4.96 9.24 19.95
C PRO A 507 -4.78 10.71 19.55
N CYS A 508 -5.88 11.47 19.56
CA CYS A 508 -5.86 12.92 19.36
C CYS A 508 -5.31 13.70 20.58
N GLU A 509 -4.98 14.97 20.37
CA GLU A 509 -4.43 15.86 21.40
C GLU A 509 -5.50 16.63 22.19
N GLU A 510 -6.72 16.74 21.67
CA GLU A 510 -7.83 17.42 22.35
C GLU A 510 -8.59 16.57 23.38
N ASP A 511 -9.37 17.25 24.23
CA ASP A 511 -10.40 16.61 25.05
C ASP A 511 -11.40 15.84 24.14
N PRO A 512 -11.60 14.52 24.37
CA PRO A 512 -12.56 13.71 23.63
C PRO A 512 -14.03 14.17 23.69
N ALA A 513 -14.38 15.20 24.46
CA ALA A 513 -15.66 15.91 24.32
C ALA A 513 -15.75 16.73 23.02
N ARG A 514 -14.64 17.35 22.59
CA ARG A 514 -14.58 18.29 21.44
C ARG A 514 -14.84 17.58 20.10
N TRP A 515 -14.06 16.55 19.77
CA TRP A 515 -14.30 15.83 18.52
C TRP A 515 -15.66 15.12 18.50
N ARG A 516 -16.20 14.70 19.66
CA ARG A 516 -17.57 14.18 19.75
C ARG A 516 -18.64 15.24 19.53
N GLU A 517 -18.38 16.51 19.78
CA GLU A 517 -19.26 17.62 19.40
C GLU A 517 -19.19 17.92 17.89
N ALA A 518 -17.97 18.03 17.35
CA ALA A 518 -17.75 18.20 15.92
C ALA A 518 -18.35 17.04 15.09
N LEU A 519 -18.19 15.80 15.56
CA LEU A 519 -18.80 14.60 14.96
C LEU A 519 -20.33 14.67 14.99
N ARG A 520 -20.93 14.97 16.15
CA ARG A 520 -22.40 15.13 16.25
C ARG A 520 -22.91 16.19 15.27
N ALA A 521 -22.23 17.33 15.16
CA ALA A 521 -22.58 18.39 14.21
C ALA A 521 -22.39 17.97 12.74
N LEU A 522 -21.49 17.03 12.44
CA LEU A 522 -21.34 16.44 11.10
C LEU A 522 -22.43 15.41 10.79
N THR A 523 -22.82 14.58 11.76
CA THR A 523 -23.72 13.42 11.58
C THR A 523 -25.20 13.69 11.83
N ASP A 524 -25.56 14.77 12.53
CA ASP A 524 -26.96 15.10 12.86
C ASP A 524 -27.78 15.33 11.56
N PRO A 525 -28.81 14.52 11.29
CA PRO A 525 -29.63 14.64 10.08
C PRO A 525 -30.53 15.89 10.07
N VAL A 526 -30.77 16.53 11.22
CA VAL A 526 -31.58 17.75 11.34
C VAL A 526 -30.72 18.98 11.09
N ALA A 527 -29.57 19.11 11.77
CA ALA A 527 -28.63 20.21 11.55
C ALA A 527 -27.82 20.09 10.25
N ASN A 528 -27.59 18.87 9.77
CA ASN A 528 -26.90 18.59 8.50
C ASN A 528 -27.64 17.52 7.67
N PRO A 529 -28.69 17.89 6.90
CA PRO A 529 -29.38 16.96 6.01
C PRO A 529 -28.47 16.28 4.97
N GLY A 530 -27.31 16.89 4.68
CA GLY A 530 -26.25 16.36 3.81
C GLY A 530 -25.25 15.43 4.49
N HIS A 531 -25.49 14.98 5.73
CA HIS A 531 -24.53 14.21 6.51
C HIS A 531 -23.97 12.98 5.77
N PRO A 532 -22.66 12.70 5.88
CA PRO A 532 -22.05 11.53 5.26
C PRO A 532 -22.46 10.23 5.96
N THR A 533 -22.37 9.12 5.24
CA THR A 533 -22.21 7.78 5.82
C THR A 533 -20.72 7.55 6.09
N ILE A 534 -20.36 7.45 7.37
CA ILE A 534 -18.97 7.36 7.83
C ILE A 534 -18.53 5.91 8.03
N ILE A 535 -17.43 5.54 7.39
CA ILE A 535 -16.68 4.29 7.53
C ILE A 535 -15.37 4.67 8.24
N ALA A 536 -15.16 4.15 9.45
CA ALA A 536 -14.00 4.51 10.27
C ALA A 536 -13.04 3.33 10.41
N VAL A 537 -11.76 3.57 10.15
CA VAL A 537 -10.69 2.58 10.26
C VAL A 537 -9.60 3.09 11.20
N GLY A 538 -9.33 2.31 12.25
CA GLY A 538 -8.20 2.55 13.16
C GLY A 538 -7.01 1.68 12.79
N ILE A 539 -5.81 2.26 12.81
CA ILE A 539 -4.54 1.55 12.73
C ILE A 539 -3.60 1.98 13.86
N GLY A 540 -2.46 1.32 14.03
CA GLY A 540 -1.40 1.73 14.96
C GLY A 540 -1.85 1.77 16.43
N ARG A 541 -2.11 2.97 16.95
CA ARG A 541 -2.53 3.25 18.34
C ARG A 541 -3.90 3.94 18.44
N ALA A 542 -4.72 3.92 17.40
CA ALA A 542 -6.08 4.46 17.44
C ALA A 542 -6.95 3.75 18.50
N ASP A 543 -7.78 4.50 19.23
CA ASP A 543 -8.64 3.94 20.28
C ASP A 543 -9.88 3.23 19.72
N GLU A 544 -10.25 2.10 20.32
CA GLU A 544 -11.40 1.31 19.86
C GLU A 544 -12.73 2.04 20.13
N THR A 545 -12.85 2.80 21.22
CA THR A 545 -14.09 3.53 21.54
C THR A 545 -14.26 4.74 20.63
N GLU A 546 -13.17 5.41 20.27
CA GLU A 546 -13.13 6.50 19.30
C GLU A 546 -13.59 6.02 17.92
N ILE A 547 -12.91 5.03 17.33
CA ILE A 547 -13.25 4.50 15.99
C ILE A 547 -14.69 3.96 15.94
N ARG A 548 -15.14 3.27 17.00
CA ARG A 548 -16.52 2.78 17.16
C ARG A 548 -17.56 3.90 17.25
N THR A 549 -17.18 5.08 17.74
CA THR A 549 -18.05 6.26 17.83
C THR A 549 -18.07 7.05 16.52
N VAL A 550 -16.93 7.13 15.83
CA VAL A 550 -16.76 7.90 14.57
C VAL A 550 -17.49 7.27 13.40
N ALA A 551 -17.58 5.94 13.32
CA ALA A 551 -18.37 5.26 12.29
C ALA A 551 -19.88 5.54 12.43
N HIS A 552 -20.58 5.70 11.31
CA HIS A 552 -22.01 6.00 11.29
C HIS A 552 -22.88 4.83 11.78
N LEU A 553 -22.36 3.59 11.64
CA LEU A 553 -22.89 2.37 12.25
C LEU A 553 -21.71 1.56 12.79
N PRO A 554 -21.87 0.79 13.90
CA PRO A 554 -20.78 -0.05 14.42
C PRO A 554 -20.23 -1.07 13.40
N GLU A 555 -21.06 -1.50 12.44
CA GLU A 555 -20.67 -2.41 11.35
C GLU A 555 -19.69 -1.78 10.35
N LEU A 556 -19.60 -0.45 10.32
CA LEU A 556 -18.71 0.35 9.47
C LEU A 556 -17.46 0.82 10.22
N ALA A 557 -17.25 0.34 11.45
CA ALA A 557 -16.06 0.57 12.25
C ALA A 557 -15.11 -0.64 12.17
N PHE A 558 -13.86 -0.39 11.81
CA PHE A 558 -12.80 -1.40 11.64
C PHE A 558 -11.55 -0.99 12.41
N LEU A 559 -10.80 -1.95 12.96
CA LEU A 559 -9.59 -1.68 13.72
C LEU A 559 -8.53 -2.74 13.42
N ALA A 560 -7.28 -2.34 13.24
CA ALA A 560 -6.16 -3.27 13.05
C ALA A 560 -6.08 -4.31 14.18
N GLU A 561 -5.75 -5.56 13.82
CA GLU A 561 -5.53 -6.64 14.79
C GLU A 561 -4.36 -6.31 15.74
N PRO A 562 -4.43 -6.69 17.04
CA PRO A 562 -3.40 -6.33 18.00
C PRO A 562 -2.04 -6.92 17.63
N GLY A 563 -1.05 -6.05 17.37
CA GLY A 563 0.29 -6.45 16.96
C GLY A 563 0.52 -6.53 15.45
N LEU A 564 -0.48 -6.21 14.61
CA LEU A 564 -0.27 -5.97 13.19
C LEU A 564 0.63 -4.72 13.00
N ASP A 565 1.59 -4.80 12.09
CA ASP A 565 2.47 -3.67 11.80
C ASP A 565 1.74 -2.56 11.02
N LEU A 566 2.21 -1.33 11.21
CA LEU A 566 1.57 -0.13 10.66
C LEU A 566 1.54 -0.12 9.11
N PRO A 567 2.61 -0.51 8.37
CA PRO A 567 2.54 -0.73 6.92
C PRO A 567 1.46 -1.73 6.49
N THR A 568 1.44 -2.95 7.02
CA THR A 568 0.44 -3.96 6.64
C THR A 568 -0.97 -3.51 6.99
N ALA A 569 -1.17 -2.85 8.14
CA ALA A 569 -2.47 -2.29 8.52
C ALA A 569 -2.98 -1.25 7.49
N ALA A 570 -2.07 -0.41 6.96
CA ALA A 570 -2.38 0.53 5.90
C ALA A 570 -2.66 -0.15 4.54
N GLU A 571 -1.98 -1.26 4.21
CA GLU A 571 -2.31 -2.08 3.04
C GLU A 571 -3.72 -2.70 3.14
N ARG A 572 -4.16 -3.07 4.35
CA ARG A 572 -5.53 -3.55 4.57
C ARG A 572 -6.57 -2.44 4.47
N PHE A 573 -6.29 -1.24 5.00
CA PHE A 573 -7.11 -0.05 4.73
C PHE A 573 -7.20 0.26 3.24
N ALA A 574 -6.07 0.25 2.54
CA ALA A 574 -5.99 0.48 1.09
C ALA A 574 -6.83 -0.53 0.28
N SER A 575 -6.79 -1.80 0.68
CA SER A 575 -7.61 -2.87 0.07
C SER A 575 -9.10 -2.63 0.31
N LEU A 576 -9.50 -2.40 1.56
CA LEU A 576 -10.88 -2.07 1.94
C LEU A 576 -11.40 -0.86 1.15
N LEU A 577 -10.63 0.22 1.13
CA LEU A 577 -10.96 1.44 0.41
C LEU A 577 -11.17 1.18 -1.09
N ARG A 578 -10.18 0.56 -1.74
CA ARG A 578 -10.24 0.27 -3.19
C ARG A 578 -11.45 -0.58 -3.52
N ASP A 579 -11.66 -1.66 -2.79
CA ASP A 579 -12.68 -2.65 -3.12
C ASP A 579 -14.09 -2.12 -2.81
N SER A 580 -14.27 -1.34 -1.74
CA SER A 580 -15.50 -0.61 -1.45
C SER A 580 -15.82 0.50 -2.47
N VAL A 581 -14.82 1.28 -2.88
CA VAL A 581 -15.03 2.36 -3.88
C VAL A 581 -15.33 1.78 -5.26
N LEU A 582 -14.65 0.71 -5.68
CA LEU A 582 -14.98 -0.02 -6.90
C LEU A 582 -16.35 -0.71 -6.83
N TYR A 583 -16.79 -1.16 -5.64
CA TYR A 583 -18.14 -1.67 -5.45
C TYR A 583 -19.19 -0.55 -5.65
N LEU A 584 -19.02 0.58 -4.95
CA LEU A 584 -19.91 1.74 -5.06
C LEU A 584 -19.99 2.28 -6.49
N GLY A 585 -18.87 2.36 -7.20
CA GLY A 585 -18.81 2.78 -8.61
C GLY A 585 -19.59 1.87 -9.55
N ARG A 586 -19.42 0.55 -9.42
CA ARG A 586 -20.17 -0.45 -10.20
C ARG A 586 -21.67 -0.46 -9.85
N GLY A 587 -22.02 -0.31 -8.58
CA GLY A 587 -23.42 -0.18 -8.13
C GLY A 587 -24.10 1.06 -8.70
N LEU A 588 -23.40 2.21 -8.69
CA LEU A 588 -23.88 3.46 -9.26
C LEU A 588 -24.08 3.36 -10.78
N ALA A 589 -23.12 2.80 -11.52
CA ALA A 589 -23.25 2.54 -12.96
C ALA A 589 -24.40 1.57 -13.28
N GLY A 590 -24.62 0.56 -12.42
CA GLY A 590 -25.74 -0.38 -12.50
C GLY A 590 -27.09 0.16 -12.01
N GLY A 591 -27.18 1.41 -11.57
CA GLY A 591 -28.41 2.01 -11.05
C GLY A 591 -28.89 1.47 -9.69
N ARG A 592 -28.04 0.72 -8.97
CA ARG A 592 -28.32 0.14 -7.64
C ARG A 592 -27.19 0.50 -6.67
N LEU A 593 -27.38 1.57 -5.92
CA LEU A 593 -26.42 1.99 -4.90
C LEU A 593 -26.71 1.36 -3.54
N ASP A 594 -26.00 0.27 -3.21
CA ASP A 594 -25.86 -0.24 -1.84
C ASP A 594 -24.38 -0.21 -1.39
N LEU A 595 -24.14 -0.39 -0.08
CA LEU A 595 -22.80 -0.37 0.51
C LEU A 595 -22.46 -1.77 1.02
N PHE A 596 -21.65 -2.50 0.26
CA PHE A 596 -21.01 -3.72 0.73
C PHE A 596 -19.55 -3.44 1.06
N ILE A 597 -19.13 -3.88 2.24
CA ILE A 597 -17.73 -3.85 2.69
C ILE A 597 -17.41 -5.25 3.19
N GLU A 598 -16.41 -5.89 2.60
CA GLU A 598 -15.79 -7.10 3.14
C GLU A 598 -14.70 -6.71 4.13
N CYS A 599 -14.53 -7.48 5.22
CA CYS A 599 -13.50 -7.19 6.22
C CYS A 599 -12.17 -7.84 5.77
N PRO A 600 -11.14 -7.08 5.37
CA PRO A 600 -9.88 -7.69 4.93
C PRO A 600 -9.13 -8.33 6.12
N PRO A 601 -8.36 -9.42 5.89
CA PRO A 601 -7.65 -10.12 6.95
C PRO A 601 -6.59 -9.22 7.61
N GLY A 602 -6.58 -9.13 8.93
CA GLY A 602 -5.76 -8.17 9.69
C GLY A 602 -6.53 -6.94 10.19
N LEU A 603 -7.77 -6.70 9.73
CA LEU A 603 -8.70 -5.77 10.36
C LEU A 603 -9.83 -6.56 11.05
N ARG A 604 -10.13 -6.24 12.31
CA ARG A 604 -11.36 -6.67 12.98
C ARG A 604 -12.47 -5.64 12.76
N ARG A 605 -13.67 -6.10 12.39
CA ARG A 605 -14.89 -5.28 12.42
C ARG A 605 -15.36 -5.14 13.87
N LEU A 606 -15.78 -3.96 14.27
CA LEU A 606 -16.18 -3.67 15.66
C LEU A 606 -17.67 -3.93 15.92
N GLY A 607 -18.51 -3.94 14.89
CA GLY A 607 -19.93 -4.31 14.96
C GLY A 607 -20.29 -5.48 14.03
N GLY A 608 -20.92 -6.50 14.59
CA GLY A 608 -21.23 -7.78 13.94
C GLY A 608 -21.24 -8.89 14.98
N ALA A 609 -22.10 -9.89 14.78
CA ALA A 609 -22.44 -10.98 15.70
C ALA A 609 -21.42 -11.38 16.80
N ARG A 610 -21.89 -11.38 18.04
CA ARG A 610 -21.71 -12.55 18.94
C ARG A 610 -22.71 -13.62 18.54
#